data_AF-A0A7W8UHL2-F1
#
_entry.id   AF-A0A7W8UHL2-F1
#
_cell.length_a   1.000
_cell.length_b   1.000
_cell.length_c   1.000
_cell.angle_alpha   90.00
_cell.angle_beta   90.00
_cell.angle_gamma   90.00
#
_symmetry.space_group_name_H-M   'P 1'
#
loop_
_entity.id
_entity.type
_entity.pdbx_description
1 polymer ?
#
loop_
_entity_poly.entity_id
_entity_poly.type
_entity_poly.pdbx_seq_one_letter_code
_entity_poly.pdbx_strand_id
1 'polypeptide(L)'
;MTEITLDKTVGAIAAELPGAAELFRRHGISFCCGGDVPLAEAAEKAGLAPTSLLNELDALAQAAGRDAPEETLPLIAHLITRYHATHRTELAFLIPLAQKVERVHSDHPSAPTGLAETLITLQDELESHMMKEEQVLFPMMQRGGSPAISHPIRQMRDEHDHEARHLQAIEHITHGFALPPEACGSWTALYIGLRKFTDDLIAHMRIENTILFPRFNAAAAR
;
A
#
# COMPACT_ATOMS: atom_id res chain seq x y z
N MET A 1 -6.41 9.91 11.52
CA MET A 1 -5.17 9.16 11.76
C MET A 1 -5.41 8.26 12.95
N THR A 2 -5.16 6.97 12.82
CA THR A 2 -5.30 6.03 13.93
C THR A 2 -4.18 6.27 14.92
N GLU A 3 -4.52 6.50 16.19
CA GLU A 3 -3.54 6.64 17.27
C GLU A 3 -2.84 5.30 17.47
N ILE A 4 -1.50 5.30 17.44
CA ILE A 4 -0.69 4.10 17.68
C ILE A 4 -0.36 4.07 19.17
N THR A 5 -0.64 2.96 19.83
CA THR A 5 -0.46 2.80 21.27
C THR A 5 0.35 1.55 21.57
N LEU A 6 0.95 1.50 22.76
CA LEU A 6 1.83 0.40 23.19
C LEU A 6 1.10 -0.93 23.41
N ASP A 7 -0.21 -0.88 23.64
CA ASP A 7 -1.09 -2.04 23.81
C ASP A 7 -1.65 -2.57 22.48
N LYS A 8 -1.57 -1.78 21.40
CA LYS A 8 -1.98 -2.22 20.06
C LYS A 8 -1.05 -3.33 19.57
N THR A 9 -1.64 -4.34 18.92
CA THR A 9 -0.89 -5.52 18.49
C THR A 9 -0.04 -5.22 17.26
N VAL A 10 1.15 -5.83 17.17
CA VAL A 10 2.07 -5.60 16.05
C VAL A 10 1.49 -6.03 14.71
N GLY A 11 0.60 -7.04 14.69
CA GLY A 11 -0.14 -7.45 13.50
C GLY A 11 -1.12 -6.38 13.02
N ALA A 12 -1.85 -5.75 13.94
CA ALA A 12 -2.77 -4.65 13.60
C ALA A 12 -2.01 -3.41 13.10
N ILE A 13 -0.91 -3.04 13.77
CA ILE A 13 -0.07 -1.92 13.34
C ILE A 13 0.53 -2.18 11.95
N ALA A 14 1.06 -3.38 11.70
CA ALA A 14 1.62 -3.73 10.40
C ALA A 14 0.59 -3.70 9.26
N ALA A 15 -0.68 -3.98 9.56
CA ALA A 15 -1.78 -3.94 8.60
C ALA A 15 -2.29 -2.51 8.33
N GLU A 16 -2.30 -1.64 9.35
CA GLU A 16 -2.88 -0.31 9.22
C GLU A 16 -1.89 0.79 8.83
N LEU A 17 -0.61 0.63 9.18
CA LEU A 17 0.39 1.68 9.01
C LEU A 17 1.38 1.35 7.87
N PRO A 18 1.40 2.17 6.80
CA PRO A 18 2.43 2.15 5.77
C PRO A 18 3.85 2.07 6.35
N GLY A 19 4.63 1.09 5.89
CA GLY A 19 6.02 0.92 6.30
C GLY A 19 6.23 0.25 7.66
N ALA A 20 5.19 0.02 8.47
CA ALA A 20 5.32 -0.63 9.78
C ALA A 20 5.82 -2.08 9.67
N ALA A 21 5.35 -2.83 8.67
CA ALA A 21 5.83 -4.19 8.39
C ALA A 21 7.35 -4.23 8.15
N GLU A 22 7.88 -3.32 7.34
CA GLU A 22 9.32 -3.22 7.09
C GLU A 22 10.08 -2.76 8.35
N LEU A 23 9.54 -1.78 9.08
CA LEU A 23 10.09 -1.35 10.35
C LEU A 23 10.23 -2.53 11.33
N PHE A 24 9.19 -3.36 11.48
CA PHE A 24 9.23 -4.55 12.32
C PHE A 24 10.24 -5.59 11.83
N ARG A 25 10.34 -5.83 10.51
CA ARG A 25 11.37 -6.73 9.95
C ARG A 25 12.78 -6.26 10.28
N ARG A 26 13.08 -4.96 10.10
CA ARG A 26 14.39 -4.37 10.44
C ARG A 26 14.76 -4.56 11.91
N HIS A 27 13.75 -4.58 12.77
CA HIS A 27 13.89 -4.77 14.22
C HIS A 27 13.75 -6.24 14.68
N GLY A 28 13.58 -7.20 13.75
CA GLY A 28 13.43 -8.62 14.09
C GLY A 28 12.11 -8.98 14.79
N ILE A 29 11.10 -8.11 14.70
CA ILE A 29 9.78 -8.31 15.31
C ILE A 29 8.90 -9.13 14.37
N SER A 30 8.37 -10.25 14.87
CA SER A 30 7.43 -11.10 14.11
C SER A 30 6.00 -10.61 14.27
N PHE A 31 5.34 -10.28 13.15
CA PHE A 31 3.97 -9.78 13.12
C PHE A 31 3.01 -10.64 12.28
N CYS A 32 3.52 -11.61 11.52
CA CYS A 32 2.70 -12.50 10.68
C CYS A 32 2.16 -13.73 11.44
N CYS A 33 2.95 -14.34 12.32
CA CYS A 33 2.59 -15.54 13.10
C CYS A 33 2.48 -15.28 14.60
N GLY A 34 3.02 -14.15 15.09
CA GLY A 34 2.91 -13.66 16.46
C GLY A 34 2.30 -12.26 16.53
N GLY A 35 1.46 -11.93 15.56
CA GLY A 35 0.90 -10.59 15.38
C GLY A 35 0.03 -10.10 16.53
N ASP A 36 -0.52 -11.01 17.34
CA ASP A 36 -1.43 -10.69 18.45
C ASP A 36 -0.71 -10.23 19.74
N VAL A 37 0.61 -10.02 19.66
CA VAL A 37 1.42 -9.51 20.78
C VAL A 37 1.38 -7.98 20.81
N PRO A 38 1.19 -7.35 21.99
CA PRO A 38 1.27 -5.90 22.14
C PRO A 38 2.61 -5.32 21.69
N LEU A 39 2.59 -4.11 21.12
CA LEU A 39 3.78 -3.40 20.66
C LEU A 39 4.87 -3.31 21.73
N ALA A 40 4.51 -3.03 22.99
CA ALA A 40 5.47 -2.96 24.09
C ALA A 40 6.20 -4.29 24.32
N GLU A 41 5.46 -5.40 24.39
CA GLU A 41 6.04 -6.72 24.61
C GLU A 41 6.91 -7.15 23.43
N ALA A 42 6.48 -6.85 22.20
CA ALA A 42 7.27 -7.12 21.01
C ALA A 42 8.58 -6.31 20.96
N ALA A 43 8.54 -5.04 21.35
CA ALA A 43 9.71 -4.18 21.44
C ALA A 43 10.71 -4.71 22.49
N GLU A 44 10.24 -5.06 23.68
CA GLU A 44 11.09 -5.59 24.75
C GLU A 44 11.75 -6.91 24.35
N LYS A 45 11.01 -7.83 23.72
CA LYS A 45 11.56 -9.09 23.20
C LYS A 45 12.63 -8.87 22.11
N ALA A 46 12.50 -7.80 21.34
CA ALA A 46 13.49 -7.39 20.34
C ALA A 46 14.68 -6.60 20.94
N GLY A 47 14.71 -6.36 22.26
CA GLY A 47 15.76 -5.59 22.92
C GLY A 47 15.66 -4.08 22.68
N LEU A 48 14.48 -3.58 22.32
CA LEU A 48 14.20 -2.17 22.07
C LEU A 48 13.44 -1.55 23.24
N ALA A 49 13.63 -0.24 23.44
CA ALA A 49 12.75 0.52 24.31
C ALA A 49 11.38 0.70 23.62
N PRO A 50 10.25 0.33 24.26
CA PRO A 50 8.90 0.47 23.67
C PRO A 50 8.61 1.86 23.12
N THR A 51 9.04 2.90 23.83
CA THR A 51 8.86 4.30 23.42
C THR A 51 9.66 4.67 22.18
N SER A 52 10.83 4.06 21.95
CA SER A 52 11.63 4.30 20.74
C SER A 52 10.92 3.79 19.50
N LEU A 53 10.43 2.54 19.56
CA LEU A 53 9.69 1.94 18.45
C LEU A 53 8.38 2.69 18.19
N LEU A 54 7.68 3.12 19.24
CA LEU A 54 6.49 3.96 19.12
C LEU A 54 6.78 5.27 18.38
N ASN A 55 7.87 5.97 18.71
CA ASN A 55 8.25 7.20 18.02
C ASN A 55 8.57 6.98 16.53
N GLU A 56 9.22 5.85 16.18
CA GLU A 56 9.46 5.49 14.77
C GLU A 56 8.15 5.23 14.02
N LEU A 57 7.18 4.58 14.67
CA LEU A 57 5.83 4.38 14.12
C LEU A 57 5.05 5.68 14.00
N ASP A 58 5.12 6.58 14.98
CA ASP A 58 4.47 7.90 14.91
C ASP A 58 5.05 8.75 13.77
N ALA A 59 6.36 8.68 13.54
CA ALA A 59 7.00 9.36 12.41
C ALA A 59 6.50 8.81 11.07
N LEU A 60 6.32 7.48 10.94
CA LEU A 60 5.69 6.87 9.76
C LEU A 60 4.23 7.34 9.60
N ALA A 61 3.47 7.39 10.69
CA ALA A 61 2.07 7.82 10.67
C ALA A 61 1.93 9.29 10.23
N GLN A 62 2.78 10.18 10.75
CA GLN A 62 2.81 11.58 10.34
C GLN A 62 3.20 11.75 8.88
N ALA A 63 4.16 10.96 8.38
CA ALA A 63 4.53 10.98 6.97
C ALA A 63 3.37 10.49 6.08
N ALA A 64 2.64 9.46 6.53
CA ALA A 64 1.49 8.91 5.82
C ALA A 64 0.28 9.86 5.77
N GLY A 65 0.13 10.75 6.76
CA GLY A 65 -1.01 11.67 6.89
C GLY A 65 -0.83 13.04 6.23
N ARG A 66 0.27 13.32 5.53
CA ARG A 66 0.46 14.63 4.87
C ARG A 66 -0.42 14.76 3.63
N ASP A 67 -1.10 15.91 3.50
CA ASP A 67 -1.81 16.27 2.28
C ASP A 67 -0.87 16.31 1.06
N ALA A 68 -1.43 16.04 -0.11
CA ALA A 68 -0.70 16.09 -1.37
C ALA A 68 -0.21 17.53 -1.65
N PRO A 69 1.09 17.75 -1.90
CA PRO A 69 1.61 19.09 -2.19
C PRO A 69 0.99 19.72 -3.45
N GLU A 70 0.79 21.04 -3.43
CA GLU A 70 0.26 21.75 -4.60
C GLU A 70 1.29 21.88 -5.73
N GLU A 71 2.57 22.09 -5.45
CA GLU A 71 3.60 22.25 -6.47
C GLU A 71 3.96 20.93 -7.16
N THR A 72 4.29 20.96 -8.46
CA THR A 72 4.49 19.73 -9.26
C THR A 72 5.67 18.88 -8.80
N LEU A 73 6.84 19.47 -8.54
CA LEU A 73 8.02 18.70 -8.14
C LEU A 73 7.84 18.08 -6.74
N PRO A 74 7.36 18.81 -5.72
CA PRO A 74 7.00 18.22 -4.44
C PRO A 74 5.89 17.16 -4.55
N LEU A 75 4.91 17.33 -5.44
CA LEU A 75 3.85 16.33 -5.66
C LEU A 75 4.42 15.03 -6.24
N ILE A 76 5.31 15.10 -7.23
CA ILE A 76 5.99 13.91 -7.77
C ILE A 76 6.80 13.20 -6.67
N ALA A 77 7.58 13.96 -5.89
CA ALA A 77 8.34 13.39 -4.77
C ALA A 77 7.42 12.74 -3.72
N HIS A 78 6.25 13.34 -3.48
CA HIS A 78 5.22 12.77 -2.61
C HIS A 78 4.64 11.47 -3.20
N LEU A 79 4.28 11.41 -4.49
CA LEU A 79 3.79 10.18 -5.13
C LEU A 79 4.76 9.01 -4.98
N ILE A 80 6.04 9.25 -5.26
CA ILE A 80 7.09 8.23 -5.13
C ILE A 80 7.23 7.75 -3.68
N THR A 81 7.33 8.68 -2.73
CA THR A 81 7.65 8.33 -1.33
C THR A 81 6.44 7.86 -0.52
N ARG A 82 5.27 8.50 -0.70
CA ARG A 82 4.04 8.20 0.04
C ARG A 82 3.28 7.03 -0.57
N TYR A 83 3.26 6.90 -1.90
CA TYR A 83 2.46 5.87 -2.58
C TYR A 83 3.34 4.76 -3.15
N HIS A 84 4.25 5.03 -4.09
CA HIS A 84 4.97 3.96 -4.78
C HIS A 84 5.79 3.08 -3.81
N ALA A 85 6.58 3.71 -2.93
CA ALA A 85 7.37 2.99 -1.93
C ALA A 85 6.48 2.22 -0.93
N THR A 86 5.32 2.78 -0.59
CA THR A 86 4.33 2.13 0.29
C THR A 86 3.72 0.91 -0.37
N HIS A 87 3.24 1.02 -1.61
CA HIS A 87 2.63 -0.07 -2.37
C HIS A 87 3.56 -1.27 -2.50
N ARG A 88 4.84 -1.02 -2.83
CA ARG A 88 5.88 -2.07 -2.88
C ARG A 88 6.02 -2.79 -1.55
N THR A 89 6.09 -2.03 -0.46
CA THR A 89 6.24 -2.57 0.90
C THR A 89 5.02 -3.39 1.33
N GLU A 90 3.83 -2.89 1.01
CA GLU A 90 2.56 -3.52 1.37
C GLU A 90 2.31 -4.79 0.58
N LEU A 91 2.50 -4.80 -0.74
CA LEU A 91 2.35 -6.01 -1.55
C LEU A 91 3.35 -7.10 -1.13
N ALA A 92 4.59 -6.72 -0.81
CA ALA A 92 5.59 -7.64 -0.26
C ALA A 92 5.18 -8.28 1.09
N PHE A 93 4.24 -7.66 1.82
CA PHE A 93 3.67 -8.20 3.05
C PHE A 93 2.35 -8.96 2.82
N LEU A 94 1.44 -8.39 2.04
CA LEU A 94 0.08 -8.90 1.84
C LEU A 94 0.08 -10.20 1.05
N ILE A 95 0.94 -10.36 0.04
CA ILE A 95 1.02 -11.58 -0.77
C ILE A 95 1.33 -12.82 0.07
N PRO A 96 2.43 -12.88 0.86
CA PRO A 96 2.70 -14.06 1.68
C PRO A 96 1.66 -14.29 2.78
N LEU A 97 1.01 -13.22 3.27
CA LEU A 97 -0.08 -13.34 4.23
C LEU A 97 -1.34 -13.94 3.60
N ALA A 98 -1.69 -13.53 2.37
CA ALA A 98 -2.77 -14.12 1.58
C ALA A 98 -2.52 -15.61 1.32
N GLN A 99 -1.32 -15.97 0.86
CA GLN A 99 -0.92 -17.37 0.65
C GLN A 99 -1.06 -18.20 1.93
N LYS A 100 -0.69 -17.63 3.08
CA LYS A 100 -0.84 -18.30 4.38
C LYS A 100 -2.31 -18.50 4.73
N VAL A 101 -3.15 -17.47 4.60
CA VAL A 101 -4.59 -17.54 4.92
C VAL A 101 -5.27 -18.56 4.01
N GLU A 102 -5.03 -18.52 2.70
CA GLU A 102 -5.57 -19.50 1.76
C GLU A 102 -5.15 -20.93 2.07
N ARG A 103 -3.87 -21.15 2.42
CA ARG A 103 -3.37 -22.50 2.76
C ARG A 103 -3.95 -23.03 4.08
N VAL A 104 -3.99 -22.20 5.12
CA VAL A 104 -4.42 -22.63 6.48
C VAL A 104 -5.93 -22.81 6.54
N HIS A 105 -6.68 -22.01 5.78
CA HIS A 105 -8.13 -22.04 5.77
C HIS A 105 -8.70 -22.66 4.48
N SER A 106 -7.95 -23.49 3.75
CA SER A 106 -8.37 -24.02 2.44
C SER A 106 -9.72 -24.74 2.46
N ASP A 107 -10.08 -25.34 3.59
CA ASP A 107 -11.35 -26.07 3.78
C ASP A 107 -12.49 -25.17 4.29
N HIS A 108 -12.21 -23.90 4.58
CA HIS A 108 -13.20 -22.95 5.06
C HIS A 108 -13.98 -22.36 3.88
N PRO A 109 -15.33 -22.37 3.88
CA PRO A 109 -16.12 -21.94 2.73
C PRO A 109 -15.95 -20.47 2.35
N SER A 110 -15.61 -19.61 3.32
CA SER A 110 -15.33 -18.19 3.09
C SER A 110 -13.85 -17.88 2.79
N ALA A 111 -12.98 -18.87 2.66
CA ALA A 111 -11.56 -18.61 2.41
C ALA A 111 -11.37 -17.81 1.10
N PRO A 112 -10.47 -16.82 1.07
CA PRO A 112 -10.29 -15.95 -0.08
C PRO A 112 -9.45 -16.64 -1.17
N THR A 113 -9.94 -17.75 -1.71
CA THR A 113 -9.24 -18.55 -2.73
C THR A 113 -8.95 -17.71 -3.98
N GLY A 114 -7.68 -17.74 -4.43
CA GLY A 114 -7.22 -16.99 -5.60
C GLY A 114 -6.78 -15.55 -5.31
N LEU A 115 -6.86 -15.11 -4.05
CA LEU A 115 -6.45 -13.76 -3.65
C LEU A 115 -4.95 -13.53 -3.85
N ALA A 116 -4.10 -14.49 -3.44
CA ALA A 116 -2.67 -14.39 -3.58
C ALA A 116 -2.23 -14.29 -5.04
N GLU A 117 -2.85 -15.07 -5.93
CA GLU A 117 -2.58 -14.99 -7.38
C GLU A 117 -2.97 -13.62 -7.94
N THR A 118 -4.15 -13.12 -7.57
CA THR A 118 -4.62 -11.79 -7.96
C THR A 118 -3.65 -10.69 -7.48
N LEU A 119 -3.15 -10.78 -6.25
CA LEU A 119 -2.19 -9.82 -5.70
C LEU A 119 -0.82 -9.89 -6.39
N ILE A 120 -0.37 -11.07 -6.79
CA ILE A 120 0.89 -11.23 -7.54
C ILE A 120 0.76 -10.59 -8.92
N THR A 121 -0.34 -10.85 -9.64
CA THR A 121 -0.59 -10.21 -10.95
C THR A 121 -0.65 -8.69 -10.81
N LEU A 122 -1.37 -8.18 -9.81
CA LEU A 122 -1.42 -6.74 -9.54
C LEU A 122 -0.02 -6.18 -9.21
N GLN A 123 0.79 -6.89 -8.43
CA GLN A 123 2.16 -6.46 -8.12
C GLN A 123 3.01 -6.31 -9.37
N ASP A 124 2.99 -7.30 -10.27
CA ASP A 124 3.80 -7.27 -11.49
C ASP A 124 3.39 -6.11 -12.41
N GLU A 125 2.07 -5.90 -12.58
CA GLU A 125 1.54 -4.81 -13.40
C GLU A 125 1.82 -3.43 -12.78
N LEU A 126 1.56 -3.27 -11.48
CA LEU A 126 1.76 -2.01 -10.76
C LEU A 126 3.26 -1.65 -10.65
N GLU A 127 4.15 -2.62 -10.45
CA GLU A 127 5.60 -2.34 -10.47
C GLU A 127 6.05 -1.86 -11.85
N SER A 128 5.60 -2.54 -12.91
CA SER A 128 5.88 -2.09 -14.28
C SER A 128 5.37 -0.68 -14.54
N HIS A 129 4.13 -0.39 -14.12
CA HIS A 129 3.50 0.93 -14.18
C HIS A 129 4.35 2.00 -13.48
N MET A 130 4.59 1.84 -12.18
CA MET A 130 5.38 2.78 -11.37
C MET A 130 6.80 2.98 -11.91
N MET A 131 7.43 1.93 -12.47
CA MET A 131 8.74 2.06 -13.11
C MET A 131 8.69 2.97 -14.36
N LYS A 132 7.67 2.86 -15.20
CA LYS A 132 7.50 3.74 -16.38
C LYS A 132 7.31 5.18 -15.93
N GLU A 133 6.58 5.39 -14.84
CA GLU A 133 6.42 6.73 -14.28
C GLU A 133 7.73 7.29 -13.74
N GLU A 134 8.36 6.58 -12.81
CA GLU A 134 9.59 7.02 -12.13
C GLU A 134 10.77 7.23 -13.09
N GLN A 135 10.90 6.39 -14.12
CA GLN A 135 12.06 6.43 -15.03
C GLN A 135 11.83 7.27 -16.28
N VAL A 136 10.58 7.46 -16.70
CA VAL A 136 10.24 8.14 -17.96
C VAL A 136 9.32 9.32 -17.73
N LEU A 137 8.09 9.10 -17.26
CA LEU A 137 7.06 10.13 -17.24
C LEU A 137 7.37 11.25 -16.26
N PHE A 138 7.70 10.93 -15.01
CA PHE A 138 8.03 11.91 -13.99
C PHE A 138 9.29 12.71 -14.36
N PRO A 139 10.42 12.12 -14.82
CA PRO A 139 11.54 12.90 -15.33
C PRO A 139 11.16 13.84 -16.49
N MET A 140 10.25 13.42 -17.40
CA MET A 140 9.74 14.32 -18.44
C MET A 140 8.97 15.50 -17.84
N MET A 141 8.07 15.25 -16.88
CA MET A 141 7.30 16.28 -16.18
C MET A 141 8.20 17.26 -15.40
N GLN A 142 9.25 16.75 -14.74
CA GLN A 142 10.22 17.56 -14.01
C GLN A 142 10.98 18.54 -14.91
N ARG A 143 11.18 18.20 -16.19
CA ARG A 143 11.77 19.09 -17.21
C ARG A 143 10.77 20.06 -17.85
N GLY A 144 9.54 20.12 -17.34
CA GLY A 144 8.46 20.97 -17.89
C GLY A 144 7.60 20.29 -18.95
N GLY A 145 7.78 18.99 -19.18
CA GLY A 145 7.02 18.20 -20.15
C GLY A 145 7.60 18.21 -21.57
N SER A 146 6.81 17.70 -22.53
CA SER A 146 7.12 17.75 -23.96
C SER A 146 5.82 17.73 -24.79
N PRO A 147 5.83 18.14 -26.07
CA PRO A 147 4.65 18.04 -26.92
C PRO A 147 4.08 16.62 -27.05
N ALA A 148 4.94 15.60 -26.86
CA ALA A 148 4.57 14.19 -26.94
C ALA A 148 4.09 13.59 -25.60
N ILE A 149 4.10 14.35 -24.49
CA ILE A 149 3.78 13.83 -23.15
C ILE A 149 2.34 13.32 -23.00
N SER A 150 1.44 13.75 -23.88
CA SER A 150 0.04 13.29 -23.89
C SER A 150 -0.10 11.80 -24.18
N HIS A 151 0.84 11.20 -24.92
CA HIS A 151 0.82 9.77 -25.23
C HIS A 151 1.11 8.90 -23.99
N PRO A 152 2.23 9.05 -23.27
CA PRO A 152 2.49 8.27 -22.06
C PRO A 152 1.45 8.55 -20.97
N ILE A 153 0.93 9.78 -20.83
CA ILE A 153 -0.17 10.06 -19.88
C ILE A 153 -1.43 9.23 -20.20
N ARG A 154 -1.77 9.09 -21.49
CA ARG A 154 -2.90 8.26 -21.90
C ARG A 154 -2.66 6.80 -21.55
N GLN A 155 -1.46 6.30 -21.84
CA GLN A 155 -1.09 4.93 -21.48
C GLN A 155 -1.20 4.68 -19.98
N MET A 156 -0.71 5.59 -19.11
CA MET A 156 -0.83 5.43 -17.65
C MET A 156 -2.30 5.39 -17.20
N ARG A 157 -3.18 6.17 -17.84
CA ARG A 157 -4.63 6.11 -17.55
C ARG A 157 -5.28 4.79 -17.97
N ASP A 158 -4.89 4.25 -19.12
CA ASP A 158 -5.39 2.94 -19.56
C ASP A 158 -4.93 1.84 -18.59
N GLU A 159 -3.72 1.96 -18.05
CA GLU A 159 -3.18 1.05 -17.03
C GLU A 159 -3.89 1.22 -15.67
N HIS A 160 -4.23 2.45 -15.24
CA HIS A 160 -5.07 2.69 -14.06
C HIS A 160 -6.44 1.99 -14.17
N ASP A 161 -7.04 1.94 -15.35
CA ASP A 161 -8.29 1.21 -15.57
C ASP A 161 -8.11 -0.31 -15.39
N HIS A 162 -6.90 -0.85 -15.62
CA HIS A 162 -6.56 -2.25 -15.38
C HIS A 162 -6.39 -2.51 -13.87
N GLU A 163 -5.63 -1.66 -13.19
CA GLU A 163 -5.43 -1.72 -11.74
C GLU A 163 -6.76 -1.63 -10.99
N ALA A 164 -7.67 -0.76 -11.43
CA ALA A 164 -9.02 -0.66 -10.86
C ALA A 164 -9.83 -1.97 -10.96
N ARG A 165 -9.63 -2.77 -12.02
CA ARG A 165 -10.29 -4.08 -12.16
C ARG A 165 -9.71 -5.13 -11.21
N HIS A 166 -8.40 -5.09 -10.96
CA HIS A 166 -7.79 -5.93 -9.93
C HIS A 166 -8.32 -5.60 -8.54
N LEU A 167 -8.48 -4.31 -8.22
CA LEU A 167 -9.10 -3.88 -6.95
C LEU A 167 -10.53 -4.38 -6.79
N GLN A 168 -11.33 -4.35 -7.87
CA GLN A 168 -12.68 -4.93 -7.86
C GLN A 168 -12.66 -6.45 -7.66
N ALA A 169 -11.70 -7.16 -8.26
CA ALA A 169 -11.53 -8.60 -8.06
C ALA A 169 -11.15 -8.92 -6.61
N ILE A 170 -10.24 -8.16 -6.01
CA ILE A 170 -9.87 -8.29 -4.59
C ILE A 170 -11.09 -8.07 -3.69
N GLU A 171 -11.88 -7.01 -3.93
CA GLU A 171 -13.09 -6.75 -3.16
C GLU A 171 -14.09 -7.91 -3.30
N HIS A 172 -14.25 -8.47 -4.49
CA HIS A 172 -15.14 -9.60 -4.74
C HIS A 172 -14.69 -10.87 -4.00
N ILE A 173 -13.41 -11.27 -4.15
CA ILE A 173 -12.82 -12.46 -3.52
C ILE A 173 -12.90 -12.38 -1.98
N THR A 174 -12.80 -11.16 -1.44
CA THR A 174 -12.86 -10.91 0.00
C THR A 174 -14.27 -10.62 0.52
N HIS A 175 -15.31 -10.72 -0.33
CA HIS A 175 -16.69 -10.39 0.00
C HIS A 175 -16.86 -8.99 0.63
N GLY A 176 -16.22 -7.97 0.04
CA GLY A 176 -16.20 -6.62 0.60
C GLY A 176 -15.31 -6.49 1.84
N PHE A 177 -14.29 -7.34 1.93
CA PHE A 177 -13.45 -7.55 3.12
C PHE A 177 -14.26 -7.90 4.38
N ALA A 178 -15.31 -8.71 4.23
CA ALA A 178 -16.12 -9.21 5.34
C ALA A 178 -15.47 -10.46 5.96
N LEU A 179 -15.09 -10.36 7.24
CA LEU A 179 -14.47 -11.47 7.96
C LEU A 179 -15.54 -12.46 8.47
N PRO A 180 -15.33 -13.79 8.34
CA PRO A 180 -16.15 -14.77 9.04
C PRO A 180 -15.87 -14.74 10.55
N PRO A 181 -16.81 -15.20 11.41
CA PRO A 181 -16.61 -15.28 12.86
C PRO A 181 -15.37 -16.07 13.29
N GLU A 182 -14.95 -17.05 12.48
CA GLU A 182 -13.83 -17.94 12.71
C GLU A 182 -12.48 -17.37 12.20
N ALA A 183 -12.47 -16.14 11.69
CA ALA A 183 -11.26 -15.50 11.19
C ALA A 183 -10.19 -15.37 12.29
N CYS A 184 -9.00 -15.90 12.02
CA CYS A 184 -7.86 -15.72 12.92
C CYS A 184 -7.22 -14.34 12.76
N GLY A 185 -6.31 -13.96 13.67
CA GLY A 185 -5.60 -12.69 13.64
C GLY A 185 -4.88 -12.41 12.31
N SER A 186 -4.31 -13.44 11.66
CA SER A 186 -3.69 -13.29 10.33
C SER A 186 -4.69 -12.93 9.23
N TRP A 187 -5.89 -13.50 9.26
CA TRP A 187 -6.94 -13.19 8.28
C TRP A 187 -7.48 -11.78 8.52
N THR A 188 -7.73 -11.42 9.78
CA THR A 188 -8.12 -10.06 10.15
C THR A 188 -7.09 -9.03 9.69
N ALA A 189 -5.80 -9.26 9.98
CA ALA A 189 -4.71 -8.38 9.53
C ALA A 189 -4.63 -8.27 8.00
N LEU A 190 -4.83 -9.38 7.28
CA LEU A 190 -4.86 -9.38 5.81
C LEU A 190 -5.95 -8.45 5.27
N TYR A 191 -7.18 -8.56 5.78
CA TYR A 191 -8.30 -7.78 5.26
C TYR A 191 -8.21 -6.30 5.62
N ILE A 192 -7.69 -5.98 6.81
CA ILE A 192 -7.38 -4.59 7.19
C ILE A 192 -6.34 -4.01 6.24
N GLY A 193 -5.23 -4.73 6.02
CA GLY A 193 -4.16 -4.27 5.13
C GLY A 193 -4.59 -4.14 3.68
N LEU A 194 -5.41 -5.06 3.17
CA LEU A 194 -5.96 -4.98 1.82
C LEU A 194 -6.89 -3.79 1.62
N ARG A 195 -7.75 -3.49 2.60
CA ARG A 195 -8.62 -2.32 2.55
C ARG A 195 -7.78 -1.04 2.49
N LYS A 196 -6.80 -0.92 3.38
CA LYS A 196 -5.87 0.20 3.42
C LYS A 196 -5.07 0.36 2.12
N PHE A 197 -4.55 -0.73 1.56
CA PHE A 197 -3.84 -0.72 0.27
C PHE A 197 -4.75 -0.28 -0.87
N THR A 198 -5.98 -0.82 -0.93
CA THR A 198 -6.98 -0.49 -1.95
C THR A 198 -7.34 0.99 -1.90
N ASP A 199 -7.63 1.53 -0.71
CA ASP A 199 -7.95 2.94 -0.51
C ASP A 199 -6.80 3.86 -0.95
N ASP A 200 -5.56 3.49 -0.60
CA ASP A 200 -4.37 4.24 -0.99
C ASP A 200 -4.11 4.18 -2.49
N LEU A 201 -4.29 3.03 -3.16
CA LEU A 201 -4.10 2.92 -4.60
C LEU A 201 -5.17 3.73 -5.37
N ILE A 202 -6.41 3.74 -4.88
CA ILE A 202 -7.46 4.62 -5.44
C ILE A 202 -7.10 6.10 -5.25
N ALA A 203 -6.64 6.49 -4.06
CA ALA A 203 -6.21 7.86 -3.79
C ALA A 203 -5.03 8.28 -4.67
N HIS A 204 -4.06 7.38 -4.83
CA HIS A 204 -2.89 7.51 -5.70
C HIS A 204 -3.30 7.84 -7.14
N MET A 205 -4.00 6.92 -7.80
CA MET A 205 -4.46 7.07 -9.18
C MET A 205 -5.32 8.34 -9.36
N ARG A 206 -6.14 8.69 -8.36
CA ARG A 206 -6.95 9.92 -8.40
C ARG A 206 -6.08 11.17 -8.41
N ILE A 207 -5.07 11.26 -7.54
CA ILE A 207 -4.16 12.41 -7.49
C ILE A 207 -3.48 12.58 -8.84
N GLU A 208 -3.02 11.49 -9.44
CA GLU A 208 -2.35 11.55 -10.74
C GLU A 208 -3.31 11.98 -11.85
N ASN A 209 -4.47 11.31 -11.95
CA ASN A 209 -5.44 11.55 -13.00
C ASN A 209 -6.05 12.95 -12.95
N THR A 210 -6.30 13.47 -11.75
CA THR A 210 -7.07 14.71 -11.53
C THR A 210 -6.21 15.92 -11.18
N ILE A 211 -4.98 15.74 -10.70
CA ILE A 211 -4.11 16.83 -10.28
C ILE A 211 -2.83 16.87 -11.10
N LEU A 212 -2.05 15.78 -11.15
CA LEU A 212 -0.73 15.81 -11.79
C LEU A 212 -0.85 15.86 -13.33
N PHE A 213 -1.49 14.87 -13.93
CA PHE A 213 -1.58 14.73 -15.39
C PHE A 213 -2.25 15.94 -16.08
N PRO A 214 -3.33 16.55 -15.54
CA PRO A 214 -3.94 17.72 -16.15
C PRO A 214 -3.00 18.92 -16.32
N ARG A 215 -1.98 19.08 -15.47
CA ARG A 215 -0.98 20.16 -15.59
C ARG A 215 -0.19 20.10 -16.89
N PHE A 216 -0.08 18.91 -17.47
CA PHE A 216 0.71 18.64 -18.67
C PHE A 216 -0.13 18.40 -19.93
N ASN A 217 -1.46 18.33 -19.80
CA ASN A 217 -2.37 18.24 -20.95
C ASN A 217 -2.61 19.60 -21.62
N ALA A 218 -2.48 20.72 -20.89
CA ALA A 218 -2.72 22.07 -21.43
C ALA A 218 -1.52 22.68 -22.17
N ALA A 219 -0.31 22.15 -21.98
CA ALA A 219 0.91 22.64 -22.64
C ALA A 219 1.02 22.25 -24.13
N ALA A 220 0.14 21.37 -24.63
CA ALA A 220 0.07 20.99 -26.05
C ALA A 220 -0.83 21.90 -26.90
N ALA A 221 -1.48 22.91 -26.29
CA ALA A 221 -2.41 23.81 -26.97
C ALA A 221 -1.86 25.24 -27.19
N ARG A 222 -0.55 25.45 -27.04
CA ARG A 222 0.13 26.72 -27.36
C ARG A 222 1.32 26.48 -28.27
#